data_AF-A0A081BS48-F1
#
_entry.id   AF-A0A081BS48-F1
#
_cell.length_a   1.000
_cell.length_b   1.000
_cell.length_c   1.000
_cell.angle_alpha   90.00
_cell.angle_beta   90.00
_cell.angle_gamma   90.00
#
_symmetry.space_group_name_H-M   'P 1'
#
loop_
_entity.id
_entity.type
_entity.pdbx_description
1 polymer ?
#
loop_
_entity_poly.entity_id
_entity_poly.type
_entity_poly.pdbx_seq_one_letter_code
_entity_poly.pdbx_strand_id
1 'polypeptide(L)'
;MRIIAIANQKGGCGKTTVAINLSACLARQGRRTLLVDMDPQGHCGVGLAVPEEQVARSIYEVLTDQTGVLLSDVLWQIAGNFDLAPSTSMLARVEQELAGAPDQCERLTRALLSVTPKYDYCIIDCPPSTGLLTGNALYASSEVIVPVDTGYFSLYGLTRQIEAVSRHRNQTGRELLVHILPNLYDVRTKHAREVLAELRKKYGKMVFNTQVNFNTKIREATSYGQPIVEYAPASPGHRDFMRLTNELIAEGEVDTTHHVLLEQASQLAHRADQLLATSQVLIGDVRLGDIVEATPEEIDRKISRVYGVSHDEQGVHFCVHAPGAQRVQLAADFNNWSPQATELESKDQDGSFAVTLSLGPGRYRYRYVIDGRWTKDPHNDYVECNPYGELNSIVEVA
;
A
#
# COMPACT_ATOMS: atom_id res chain seq x y z
N MET A 1 -18.51 -14.82 8.80
CA MET A 1 -17.07 -14.49 8.87
C MET A 1 -16.79 -13.33 7.92
N ARG A 2 -16.27 -12.21 8.42
CA ARG A 2 -15.80 -11.06 7.63
C ARG A 2 -14.33 -11.28 7.28
N ILE A 3 -13.96 -11.24 6.00
CA ILE A 3 -12.63 -11.62 5.51
C ILE A 3 -11.92 -10.38 4.95
N ILE A 4 -10.77 -10.04 5.53
CA ILE A 4 -10.05 -8.81 5.27
C ILE A 4 -8.59 -9.13 4.94
N ALA A 5 -8.16 -8.76 3.74
CA ALA A 5 -6.76 -8.87 3.33
C ALA A 5 -5.95 -7.64 3.78
N ILE A 6 -4.71 -7.85 4.24
CA ILE A 6 -3.74 -6.78 4.49
C ILE A 6 -2.71 -6.80 3.35
N ALA A 7 -2.83 -5.87 2.40
CA ALA A 7 -2.06 -5.93 1.16
C ALA A 7 -1.38 -4.60 0.80
N ASN A 8 -0.10 -4.70 0.41
CA ASN A 8 0.70 -3.60 -0.14
C ASN A 8 1.98 -4.17 -0.76
N GLN A 9 2.23 -3.81 -2.03
CA GLN A 9 3.44 -4.15 -2.79
C GLN A 9 4.74 -3.65 -2.16
N LYS A 10 4.69 -2.56 -1.38
CA LYS A 10 5.89 -2.04 -0.72
C LYS A 10 6.29 -2.94 0.46
N GLY A 11 7.52 -3.45 0.44
CA GLY A 11 8.13 -4.08 1.62
C GLY A 11 8.28 -3.08 2.77
N GLY A 12 8.12 -3.54 4.02
CA GLY A 12 8.39 -2.72 5.20
C GLY A 12 7.30 -1.68 5.57
N CYS A 13 6.14 -1.66 4.90
CA CYS A 13 5.00 -0.80 5.27
C CYS A 13 4.21 -1.29 6.51
N GLY A 14 4.61 -2.42 7.10
CA GLY A 14 4.03 -2.96 8.33
C GLY A 14 2.80 -3.85 8.15
N LYS A 15 2.63 -4.55 7.02
CA LYS A 15 1.51 -5.50 6.77
C LYS A 15 1.35 -6.53 7.89
N THR A 16 2.38 -7.34 8.11
CA THR A 16 2.40 -8.37 9.17
C THR A 16 2.17 -7.76 10.55
N THR A 17 2.78 -6.61 10.84
CA THR A 17 2.56 -5.90 12.11
C THR A 17 1.10 -5.51 12.28
N VAL A 18 0.45 -5.01 11.23
CA VAL A 18 -0.97 -4.67 11.26
C VAL A 18 -1.82 -5.94 11.39
N ALA A 19 -1.53 -6.98 10.62
CA ALA A 19 -2.27 -8.24 10.63
C ALA A 19 -2.27 -8.90 12.01
N ILE A 20 -1.09 -9.05 12.62
CA ILE A 20 -0.92 -9.61 13.98
C ILE A 20 -1.71 -8.79 15.01
N ASN A 21 -1.46 -7.49 15.06
CA ASN A 21 -1.95 -6.66 16.16
C ASN A 21 -3.45 -6.35 16.04
N LEU A 22 -3.96 -6.18 14.81
CA LEU A 22 -5.39 -6.07 14.57
C LEU A 22 -6.11 -7.36 14.97
N SER A 23 -5.57 -8.53 14.58
CA SER A 23 -6.17 -9.82 14.94
C SER A 23 -6.21 -10.05 16.44
N ALA A 24 -5.10 -9.76 17.14
CA ALA A 24 -5.03 -9.88 18.58
C ALA A 24 -5.98 -8.90 19.31
N CYS A 25 -6.15 -7.68 18.80
CA CYS A 25 -7.09 -6.70 19.38
C CYS A 25 -8.55 -7.09 19.13
N LEU A 26 -8.90 -7.63 17.96
CA LEU A 26 -10.23 -8.19 17.67
C LEU A 26 -10.55 -9.34 18.64
N ALA A 27 -9.61 -10.27 18.83
CA ALA A 27 -9.77 -11.37 19.78
C ALA A 27 -9.93 -10.89 21.23
N ARG A 28 -9.17 -9.85 21.62
CA ARG A 28 -9.29 -9.22 22.94
C ARG A 28 -10.66 -8.55 23.17
N GLN A 29 -11.32 -8.11 22.10
CA GLN A 29 -12.70 -7.60 22.09
C GLN A 29 -13.76 -8.73 22.02
N GLY A 30 -13.35 -9.99 22.17
CA GLY A 30 -14.24 -11.14 22.23
C GLY A 30 -14.70 -11.65 20.87
N ARG A 31 -14.10 -11.17 19.76
CA ARG A 31 -14.39 -11.68 18.42
C ARG A 31 -13.56 -12.94 18.16
N ARG A 32 -14.17 -13.98 17.57
CA ARG A 32 -13.43 -15.19 17.15
C ARG A 32 -12.65 -14.84 15.89
N THR A 33 -11.33 -14.81 15.98
CA THR A 33 -10.45 -14.28 14.95
C THR A 33 -9.47 -15.33 14.44
N LEU A 34 -9.43 -15.50 13.13
CA LEU A 34 -8.43 -16.26 12.41
C LEU A 34 -7.45 -15.29 11.73
N LEU A 35 -6.15 -15.53 11.87
CA LEU A 35 -5.12 -14.92 11.05
C LEU A 35 -4.57 -15.98 10.09
N VAL A 36 -4.51 -15.68 8.80
CA VAL A 36 -3.88 -16.54 7.78
C VAL A 36 -2.63 -15.84 7.26
N ASP A 37 -1.47 -16.46 7.44
CA ASP A 37 -0.22 -15.98 6.86
C ASP A 37 -0.11 -16.48 5.41
N MET A 38 -0.13 -15.57 4.44
CA MET A 38 0.04 -15.89 3.02
C MET A 38 1.41 -15.43 2.49
N ASP A 39 2.31 -14.96 3.36
CA ASP A 39 3.68 -14.60 2.97
C ASP A 39 4.61 -15.81 3.14
N PRO A 40 5.33 -16.27 2.09
CA PRO A 40 6.31 -17.34 2.24
C PRO A 40 7.42 -17.08 3.26
N GLN A 41 7.61 -15.83 3.71
CA GLN A 41 8.55 -15.51 4.79
C GLN A 41 8.07 -15.92 6.19
N GLY A 42 6.79 -16.27 6.39
CA GLY A 42 6.29 -16.80 7.66
C GLY A 42 6.37 -15.84 8.85
N HIS A 43 6.38 -14.52 8.60
CA HIS A 43 6.60 -13.53 9.63
C HIS A 43 5.49 -13.47 10.69
N CYS A 44 4.26 -13.94 10.39
CA CYS A 44 3.22 -14.04 11.42
C CYS A 44 3.59 -15.09 12.47
N GLY A 45 4.10 -16.25 12.04
CA GLY A 45 4.56 -17.31 12.94
C GLY A 45 5.66 -16.82 13.87
N VAL A 46 6.69 -16.19 13.31
CA VAL A 46 7.80 -15.59 14.08
C VAL A 46 7.30 -14.52 15.06
N GLY A 47 6.45 -13.60 14.58
CA GLY A 47 5.91 -12.50 15.39
C GLY A 47 4.96 -12.93 16.50
N LEU A 48 4.52 -14.20 16.51
CA LEU A 48 3.63 -14.80 17.49
C LEU A 48 4.28 -16.00 18.22
N ALA A 49 5.60 -16.13 18.14
CA ALA A 49 6.38 -17.20 18.79
C ALA A 49 5.94 -18.63 18.42
N VAL A 50 5.42 -18.85 17.22
CA VAL A 50 5.17 -20.20 16.70
C VAL A 50 6.50 -20.82 16.26
N PRO A 51 6.91 -21.96 16.84
CA PRO A 51 8.18 -22.59 16.51
C PRO A 51 8.14 -23.22 15.12
N GLU A 52 8.86 -22.63 14.16
CA GLU A 52 8.89 -23.06 12.75
C GLU A 52 9.17 -24.56 12.59
N GLU A 53 10.09 -25.11 13.39
CA GLU A 53 10.45 -26.54 13.34
C GLU A 53 9.29 -27.49 13.72
N GLN A 54 8.27 -26.99 14.42
CA GLN A 54 7.08 -27.78 14.80
C GLN A 54 5.93 -27.60 13.81
N VAL A 55 6.04 -26.70 12.83
CA VAL A 55 5.04 -26.48 11.79
C VAL A 55 5.17 -27.60 10.75
N ALA A 56 4.64 -28.77 11.09
CA ALA A 56 4.66 -29.95 10.21
C ALA A 56 3.74 -29.79 8.98
N ARG A 57 2.70 -28.96 9.10
CA ARG A 57 1.77 -28.57 8.04
C ARG A 57 1.41 -27.10 8.21
N SER A 58 1.18 -26.44 7.10
CA SER A 58 0.98 -25.00 6.97
C SER A 58 -0.12 -24.72 5.94
N ILE A 59 -0.36 -23.44 5.65
CA ILE A 59 -1.27 -23.05 4.58
C ILE A 59 -0.84 -23.60 3.20
N TYR A 60 0.45 -23.93 3.01
CA TYR A 60 0.96 -24.53 1.77
C TYR A 60 0.24 -25.84 1.42
N GLU A 61 0.17 -26.78 2.37
CA GLU A 61 -0.48 -28.08 2.19
C GLU A 61 -1.98 -27.94 1.90
N VAL A 62 -2.62 -26.94 2.52
CA VAL A 62 -4.03 -26.62 2.32
C VAL A 62 -4.29 -26.08 0.91
N LEU A 63 -3.45 -25.17 0.41
CA LEU A 63 -3.62 -24.56 -0.91
C LEU A 63 -3.29 -25.50 -2.07
N THR A 64 -2.31 -26.38 -1.87
CA THR A 64 -1.89 -27.38 -2.86
C THR A 64 -2.78 -28.62 -2.88
N ASP A 65 -3.79 -28.68 -2.00
CA ASP A 65 -4.73 -29.80 -1.88
C ASP A 65 -3.99 -31.12 -1.70
N GLN A 66 -2.97 -31.13 -0.82
CA GLN A 66 -2.36 -32.37 -0.40
C GLN A 66 -3.43 -33.22 0.28
N THR A 67 -3.76 -34.35 -0.37
CA THR A 67 -4.91 -35.22 -0.07
C THR A 67 -5.30 -35.23 1.41
N GLY A 68 -6.42 -34.58 1.71
CA GLY A 68 -7.12 -34.65 2.99
C GLY A 68 -6.67 -33.66 4.07
N VAL A 69 -5.72 -32.75 3.80
CA VAL A 69 -5.35 -31.70 4.76
C VAL A 69 -6.38 -30.57 4.71
N LEU A 70 -7.11 -30.39 5.80
CA LEU A 70 -8.06 -29.29 5.96
C LEU A 70 -7.39 -28.08 6.62
N LEU A 71 -7.98 -26.90 6.44
CA LEU A 71 -7.49 -25.69 7.12
C LEU A 71 -7.50 -25.85 8.65
N SER A 72 -8.44 -26.60 9.21
CA SER A 72 -8.49 -26.90 10.65
C SER A 72 -7.28 -27.68 11.17
N ASP A 73 -6.60 -28.42 10.30
CA ASP A 73 -5.50 -29.32 10.68
C ASP A 73 -4.16 -28.58 10.82
N VAL A 74 -4.11 -27.31 10.40
CA VAL A 74 -2.91 -26.49 10.41
C VAL A 74 -3.01 -25.30 11.38
N LEU A 75 -4.11 -25.19 12.13
CA LEU A 75 -4.35 -24.05 13.02
C LEU A 75 -3.55 -24.16 14.31
N TRP A 76 -2.92 -23.05 14.67
CA TRP A 76 -2.22 -22.85 15.93
C TRP A 76 -3.04 -21.90 16.80
N GLN A 77 -3.40 -22.32 18.00
CA GLN A 77 -4.06 -21.46 18.95
C GLN A 77 -3.03 -20.52 19.59
N ILE A 78 -3.16 -19.22 19.30
CA ILE A 78 -2.25 -18.18 19.80
C ILE A 78 -2.75 -17.65 21.14
N ALA A 79 -4.05 -17.36 21.24
CA ALA A 79 -4.70 -16.91 22.45
C ALA A 79 -6.18 -17.35 22.49
N GLY A 80 -6.91 -16.96 23.54
CA GLY A 80 -8.36 -17.13 23.56
C GLY A 80 -9.01 -16.37 22.40
N ASN A 81 -9.84 -17.07 21.61
CA ASN A 81 -10.48 -16.54 20.39
C ASN A 81 -9.51 -16.12 19.27
N PHE A 82 -8.24 -16.50 19.32
CA PHE A 82 -7.25 -16.12 18.30
C PHE A 82 -6.44 -17.32 17.82
N ASP A 83 -6.66 -17.68 16.56
CA ASP A 83 -5.93 -18.76 15.89
C ASP A 83 -5.12 -18.22 14.71
N LEU A 84 -4.00 -18.89 14.40
CA LEU A 84 -3.12 -18.63 13.27
C LEU A 84 -3.09 -19.86 12.35
N ALA A 85 -3.28 -19.66 11.04
CA ALA A 85 -2.84 -20.58 10.01
C ALA A 85 -1.47 -20.10 9.49
N PRO A 86 -0.35 -20.72 9.92
CA PRO A 86 0.98 -20.26 9.58
C PRO A 86 1.36 -20.62 8.14
N SER A 87 2.34 -19.91 7.61
CA SER A 87 3.05 -20.26 6.37
C SER A 87 4.48 -20.70 6.68
N THR A 88 5.11 -21.30 5.67
CA THR A 88 6.52 -21.64 5.65
C THR A 88 7.12 -21.24 4.30
N SER A 89 8.44 -21.32 4.17
CA SER A 89 9.14 -21.06 2.90
C SER A 89 8.64 -21.93 1.73
N MET A 90 8.03 -23.08 2.00
CA MET A 90 7.39 -23.94 0.99
C MET A 90 6.25 -23.24 0.23
N LEU A 91 5.59 -22.26 0.85
CA LEU A 91 4.49 -21.51 0.25
C LEU A 91 4.91 -20.80 -1.06
N ALA A 92 6.20 -20.47 -1.23
CA ALA A 92 6.73 -19.89 -2.47
C ALA A 92 6.54 -20.80 -3.69
N ARG A 93 6.36 -22.11 -3.50
CA ARG A 93 6.16 -23.09 -4.58
C ARG A 93 4.76 -23.10 -5.15
N VAL A 94 3.77 -22.56 -4.42
CA VAL A 94 2.36 -22.57 -4.82
C VAL A 94 2.15 -21.95 -6.19
N GLU A 95 2.85 -20.85 -6.50
CA GLU A 95 2.70 -20.18 -7.80
C GLU A 95 3.10 -21.09 -8.96
N GLN A 96 4.17 -21.88 -8.78
CA GLN A 96 4.63 -22.83 -9.79
C GLN A 96 3.71 -24.07 -9.87
N GLU A 97 3.29 -24.60 -8.72
CA GLU A 97 2.51 -25.84 -8.64
C GLU A 97 1.06 -25.67 -9.10
N LEU A 98 0.47 -24.49 -8.88
CA LEU A 98 -0.89 -24.17 -9.32
C LEU A 98 -0.94 -23.49 -10.69
N ALA A 99 0.19 -23.23 -11.34
CA ALA A 99 0.23 -22.53 -12.62
C ALA A 99 -0.65 -23.22 -13.67
N GLY A 100 -1.68 -22.52 -14.12
CA GLY A 100 -2.60 -23.02 -15.15
C GLY A 100 -3.72 -23.92 -14.62
N ALA A 101 -3.79 -24.15 -13.31
CA ALA A 101 -4.95 -24.81 -12.71
C ALA A 101 -6.18 -23.88 -12.83
N PRO A 102 -7.36 -24.40 -13.23
CA PRO A 102 -8.55 -23.57 -13.47
C PRO A 102 -9.06 -22.88 -12.19
N ASP A 103 -8.75 -23.43 -11.03
CA ASP A 103 -9.17 -22.95 -9.71
C ASP A 103 -8.03 -22.34 -8.90
N GLN A 104 -6.90 -22.01 -9.53
CA GLN A 104 -5.69 -21.51 -8.86
C GLN A 104 -5.96 -20.28 -7.97
N CYS A 105 -6.93 -19.44 -8.29
CA CYS A 105 -7.29 -18.23 -7.53
C CYS A 105 -8.31 -18.49 -6.39
N GLU A 106 -8.96 -19.65 -6.35
CA GLU A 106 -10.07 -19.95 -5.42
C GLU A 106 -9.65 -20.84 -4.25
N ARG A 107 -8.40 -21.31 -4.22
CA ARG A 107 -7.91 -22.31 -3.25
C ARG A 107 -8.11 -21.85 -1.82
N LEU A 108 -7.73 -20.61 -1.52
CA LEU A 108 -7.91 -20.06 -0.17
C LEU A 108 -9.40 -19.89 0.20
N THR A 109 -10.24 -19.46 -0.76
CA THR A 109 -11.69 -19.34 -0.54
C THR A 109 -12.30 -20.67 -0.14
N ARG A 110 -11.98 -21.74 -0.87
CA ARG A 110 -12.49 -23.09 -0.57
C ARG A 110 -12.02 -23.58 0.80
N ALA A 111 -10.77 -23.34 1.15
CA ALA A 111 -10.24 -23.67 2.47
C ALA A 111 -11.00 -22.96 3.60
N LEU A 112 -11.27 -21.65 3.44
CA LEU A 112 -11.96 -20.82 4.42
C LEU A 112 -13.44 -21.17 4.62
N LEU A 113 -14.11 -21.73 3.60
CA LEU A 113 -15.50 -22.21 3.72
C LEU A 113 -15.65 -23.25 4.84
N SER A 114 -14.66 -24.12 5.02
CA SER A 114 -14.68 -25.19 6.03
C SER A 114 -14.66 -24.68 7.48
N VAL A 115 -14.14 -23.47 7.72
CA VAL A 115 -13.99 -22.89 9.06
C VAL A 115 -14.88 -21.68 9.30
N THR A 116 -15.66 -21.25 8.29
CA THR A 116 -16.52 -20.06 8.35
C THR A 116 -17.42 -19.99 9.60
N PRO A 117 -18.03 -21.08 10.11
CA PRO A 117 -18.88 -21.01 11.31
C PRO A 117 -18.12 -20.73 12.61
N LYS A 118 -16.79 -20.97 12.64
CA LYS A 118 -15.95 -20.86 13.84
C LYS A 118 -15.47 -19.44 14.11
N TYR A 119 -15.41 -18.60 13.08
CA TYR A 119 -14.79 -17.27 13.18
C TYR A 119 -15.73 -16.15 12.77
N ASP A 120 -15.64 -15.04 13.51
CA ASP A 120 -16.30 -13.78 13.20
C ASP A 120 -15.46 -13.00 12.18
N TYR A 121 -14.13 -13.01 12.34
CA TYR A 121 -13.16 -12.32 11.47
C TYR A 121 -12.07 -13.27 10.96
N CYS A 122 -11.67 -13.08 9.71
CA CYS A 122 -10.46 -13.66 9.13
C CYS A 122 -9.59 -12.53 8.57
N ILE A 123 -8.40 -12.37 9.12
CA ILE A 123 -7.38 -11.43 8.62
C ILE A 123 -6.36 -12.22 7.80
N ILE A 124 -6.00 -11.74 6.61
CA ILE A 124 -5.03 -12.42 5.74
C ILE A 124 -3.82 -11.51 5.57
N ASP A 125 -2.62 -11.94 5.99
CA ASP A 125 -1.37 -11.22 5.77
C ASP A 125 -0.80 -11.56 4.38
N CYS A 126 -0.81 -10.59 3.46
CA CYS A 126 -0.35 -10.83 2.09
C CYS A 126 1.15 -10.59 1.92
N PRO A 127 1.81 -11.30 0.98
CA PRO A 127 3.20 -11.01 0.63
C PRO A 127 3.35 -9.64 -0.04
N PRO A 128 4.58 -9.08 -0.15
CA PRO A 128 4.84 -7.83 -0.86
C PRO A 128 4.76 -7.96 -2.41
N SER A 129 4.16 -9.01 -2.95
CA SER A 129 4.04 -9.26 -4.39
C SER A 129 2.60 -9.12 -4.89
N THR A 130 2.40 -9.02 -6.20
CA THR A 130 1.07 -9.07 -6.84
C THR A 130 0.80 -10.41 -7.51
N GLY A 131 1.43 -11.48 -7.00
CA GLY A 131 1.36 -12.82 -7.56
C GLY A 131 0.09 -13.58 -7.18
N LEU A 132 0.13 -14.90 -7.36
CA LEU A 132 -1.02 -15.79 -7.15
C LEU A 132 -1.47 -15.82 -5.68
N LEU A 133 -0.54 -15.69 -4.74
CA LEU A 133 -0.84 -15.68 -3.30
C LEU A 133 -1.68 -14.46 -2.91
N THR A 134 -1.26 -13.26 -3.34
CA THR A 134 -2.04 -12.03 -3.17
C THR A 134 -3.37 -12.11 -3.92
N GLY A 135 -3.37 -12.70 -5.12
CA GLY A 135 -4.61 -12.96 -5.88
C GLY A 135 -5.61 -13.82 -5.11
N ASN A 136 -5.17 -14.92 -4.49
CA ASN A 136 -6.00 -15.78 -3.64
C ASN A 136 -6.54 -15.03 -2.42
N ALA A 137 -5.69 -14.25 -1.75
CA ALA A 137 -6.10 -13.46 -0.60
C ALA A 137 -7.19 -12.44 -0.96
N LEU A 138 -7.01 -11.71 -2.06
CA LEU A 138 -8.00 -10.74 -2.55
C LEU A 138 -9.28 -11.43 -3.01
N TYR A 139 -9.18 -12.57 -3.71
CA TYR A 139 -10.34 -13.32 -4.19
C TYR A 139 -11.21 -13.87 -3.04
N ALA A 140 -10.56 -14.23 -1.93
CA ALA A 140 -11.23 -14.71 -0.71
C ALA A 140 -11.79 -13.59 0.18
N SER A 141 -11.39 -12.32 -0.04
CA SER A 141 -11.75 -11.20 0.82
C SER A 141 -12.89 -10.37 0.24
N SER A 142 -13.67 -9.73 1.12
CA SER A 142 -14.61 -8.66 0.75
C SER A 142 -13.98 -7.28 0.93
N GLU A 143 -12.91 -7.20 1.70
CA GLU A 143 -12.23 -5.97 2.09
C GLU A 143 -10.71 -6.12 2.00
N VAL A 144 -10.04 -5.02 1.72
CA VAL A 144 -8.58 -4.92 1.79
C VAL A 144 -8.18 -3.68 2.58
N ILE A 145 -7.33 -3.88 3.58
CA ILE A 145 -6.62 -2.80 4.26
C ILE A 145 -5.26 -2.66 3.60
N VAL A 146 -4.92 -1.43 3.20
CA VAL A 146 -3.62 -1.06 2.63
C VAL A 146 -2.89 -0.19 3.65
N PRO A 147 -1.93 -0.75 4.43
CA PRO A 147 -1.09 0.04 5.31
C PRO A 147 -0.14 0.92 4.49
N VAL A 148 -0.10 2.21 4.78
CA VAL A 148 0.73 3.19 4.06
C VAL A 148 1.59 3.93 5.09
N ASP A 149 2.91 3.79 4.98
CA ASP A 149 3.84 4.58 5.77
C ASP A 149 3.81 6.06 5.32
N THR A 150 4.10 7.00 6.20
CA THR A 150 4.08 8.43 5.83
C THR A 150 5.37 8.92 5.18
N GLY A 151 5.95 8.09 4.32
CA GLY A 151 7.12 8.41 3.51
C GLY A 151 6.72 9.02 2.15
N TYR A 152 7.68 9.67 1.48
CA TYR A 152 7.45 10.33 0.18
C TYR A 152 6.93 9.36 -0.90
N PHE A 153 7.57 8.20 -1.05
CA PHE A 153 7.20 7.19 -2.07
C PHE A 153 5.92 6.41 -1.76
N SER A 154 5.33 6.63 -0.59
CA SER A 154 4.23 5.81 -0.09
C SER A 154 2.90 6.10 -0.79
N LEU A 155 2.70 7.35 -1.24
CA LEU A 155 1.56 7.72 -2.08
C LEU A 155 1.62 7.08 -3.47
N TYR A 156 2.82 6.94 -4.03
CA TYR A 156 3.03 6.27 -5.32
C TYR A 156 2.76 4.77 -5.21
N GLY A 157 3.30 4.12 -4.17
CA GLY A 157 3.04 2.72 -3.87
C GLY A 157 1.55 2.44 -3.63
N LEU A 158 0.86 3.34 -2.93
CA LEU A 158 -0.60 3.26 -2.72
C LEU A 158 -1.37 3.31 -4.05
N THR A 159 -1.02 4.22 -4.96
CA THR A 159 -1.71 4.33 -6.25
C THR A 159 -1.61 3.03 -7.05
N ARG A 160 -0.41 2.45 -7.14
CA ARG A 160 -0.20 1.14 -7.78
C ARG A 160 -0.96 -0.01 -7.09
N GLN A 161 -1.11 0.06 -5.77
CA GLN A 161 -1.89 -0.94 -5.02
C GLN A 161 -3.38 -0.83 -5.33
N ILE A 162 -3.92 0.39 -5.38
CA ILE A 162 -5.32 0.63 -5.75
C ILE A 162 -5.58 0.15 -7.18
N GLU A 163 -4.67 0.43 -8.13
CA GLU A 163 -4.77 -0.09 -9.50
C GLU A 163 -4.76 -1.62 -9.56
N ALA A 164 -3.93 -2.28 -8.75
CA ALA A 164 -3.91 -3.74 -8.67
C ALA A 164 -5.24 -4.29 -8.15
N VAL A 165 -5.83 -3.66 -7.13
CA VAL A 165 -7.16 -4.02 -6.63
C VAL A 165 -8.24 -3.78 -7.70
N SER A 166 -8.21 -2.64 -8.39
CA SER A 166 -9.16 -2.34 -9.46
C SER A 166 -9.09 -3.35 -10.61
N ARG A 167 -7.89 -3.78 -11.02
CA ARG A 167 -7.72 -4.86 -12.00
C ARG A 167 -8.33 -6.17 -11.53
N HIS A 168 -8.13 -6.52 -10.25
CA HIS A 168 -8.74 -7.71 -9.66
C HIS A 168 -10.28 -7.64 -9.65
N ARG A 169 -10.85 -6.50 -9.27
CA ARG A 169 -12.31 -6.27 -9.33
C ARG A 169 -12.85 -6.45 -10.75
N ASN A 170 -12.17 -5.89 -11.74
CA ASN A 170 -12.59 -6.00 -13.15
C ASN A 170 -12.51 -7.43 -13.68
N GLN A 171 -11.51 -8.21 -13.26
CA GLN A 171 -11.33 -9.61 -13.69
C GLN A 171 -12.35 -10.55 -13.05
N THR A 172 -12.72 -10.30 -11.79
CA THR A 172 -13.56 -11.20 -11.00
C THR A 172 -15.03 -10.79 -10.97
N GLY A 173 -15.34 -9.53 -11.32
CA GLY A 173 -16.67 -8.94 -11.18
C GLY A 173 -17.11 -8.73 -9.73
N ARG A 174 -16.21 -8.94 -8.75
CA ARG A 174 -16.51 -8.78 -7.33
C ARG A 174 -16.12 -7.39 -6.85
N GLU A 175 -16.97 -6.81 -6.01
CA GLU A 175 -16.60 -5.59 -5.30
C GLU A 175 -15.64 -5.91 -4.17
N LEU A 176 -14.58 -5.11 -4.05
CA LEU A 176 -13.63 -5.18 -2.94
C LEU A 176 -13.54 -3.78 -2.33
N LEU A 177 -13.94 -3.67 -1.06
CA LEU A 177 -13.88 -2.41 -0.32
C LEU A 177 -12.43 -2.15 0.12
N VAL A 178 -11.93 -0.96 -0.18
CA VAL A 178 -10.53 -0.59 0.07
C VAL A 178 -10.46 0.39 1.22
N HIS A 179 -9.74 0.01 2.27
CA HIS A 179 -9.40 0.85 3.40
C HIS A 179 -7.91 1.18 3.38
N ILE A 180 -7.55 2.44 3.59
CA ILE A 180 -6.18 2.93 3.66
C ILE A 180 -5.88 3.23 5.12
N LEU A 181 -4.85 2.56 5.65
CA LEU A 181 -4.41 2.76 7.03
C LEU A 181 -3.10 3.57 7.03
N PRO A 182 -3.12 4.84 7.48
CA PRO A 182 -1.88 5.55 7.79
C PRO A 182 -1.14 4.81 8.90
N ASN A 183 0.03 4.27 8.58
CA ASN A 183 0.83 3.42 9.44
C ASN A 183 2.22 4.02 9.66
N LEU A 184 2.92 3.59 10.72
CA LEU A 184 4.26 4.06 11.07
C LEU A 184 4.36 5.61 11.10
N TYR A 185 3.27 6.27 11.49
CA TYR A 185 3.14 7.71 11.43
C TYR A 185 4.02 8.40 12.48
N ASP A 186 4.98 9.23 12.05
CA ASP A 186 5.77 10.06 12.96
C ASP A 186 5.20 11.49 13.03
N VAL A 187 4.33 11.70 14.02
CA VAL A 187 3.65 12.97 14.30
C VAL A 187 4.59 14.17 14.47
N ARG A 188 5.86 13.93 14.83
CA ARG A 188 6.84 15.00 15.06
C ARG A 188 7.30 15.64 13.76
N THR A 189 7.16 14.93 12.65
CA THR A 189 7.63 15.40 11.35
C THR A 189 6.55 16.22 10.65
N LYS A 190 6.95 17.34 10.02
CA LYS A 190 6.04 18.14 9.18
C LYS A 190 5.59 17.33 7.96
N HIS A 191 6.54 16.63 7.33
CA HIS A 191 6.29 15.78 6.17
C HIS A 191 5.19 14.74 6.40
N ALA A 192 5.22 14.02 7.53
CA ALA A 192 4.18 13.03 7.80
C ALA A 192 2.78 13.67 7.93
N ARG A 193 2.69 14.86 8.52
CA ARG A 193 1.42 15.61 8.62
C ARG A 193 0.90 16.03 7.24
N GLU A 194 1.78 16.50 6.37
CA GLU A 194 1.45 16.87 4.99
C GLU A 194 0.98 15.65 4.18
N VAL A 195 1.70 14.53 4.26
CA VAL A 195 1.30 13.27 3.59
C VAL A 195 -0.05 12.76 4.09
N LEU A 196 -0.31 12.81 5.39
CA LEU A 196 -1.60 12.40 5.95
C LEU A 196 -2.74 13.32 5.48
N ALA A 197 -2.50 14.62 5.40
CA ALA A 197 -3.48 15.58 4.89
C ALA A 197 -3.81 15.31 3.42
N GLU A 198 -2.80 15.07 2.57
CA GLU A 198 -2.99 14.73 1.16
C GLU A 198 -3.67 13.36 0.97
N LEU A 199 -3.33 12.35 1.78
CA LEU A 199 -4.04 11.07 1.79
C LEU A 199 -5.54 11.27 2.03
N ARG A 200 -5.90 12.02 3.09
CA ARG A 200 -7.29 12.29 3.44
C ARG A 200 -8.00 13.12 2.38
N LYS A 201 -7.31 14.11 1.79
CA LYS A 201 -7.85 14.95 0.71
C LYS A 201 -8.12 14.15 -0.56
N LYS A 202 -7.19 13.27 -0.97
CA LYS A 202 -7.28 12.51 -2.23
C LYS A 202 -8.20 11.30 -2.15
N TYR A 203 -8.12 10.54 -1.05
CA TYR A 203 -8.82 9.24 -0.93
C TYR A 203 -10.02 9.29 0.02
N GLY A 204 -10.22 10.39 0.75
CA GLY A 204 -11.43 10.67 1.51
C GLY A 204 -11.86 9.54 2.43
N LYS A 205 -13.05 9.01 2.19
CA LYS A 205 -13.69 7.95 2.98
C LYS A 205 -12.96 6.60 2.95
N MET A 206 -12.05 6.39 2.00
CA MET A 206 -11.22 5.18 1.99
C MET A 206 -10.18 5.20 3.09
N VAL A 207 -9.81 6.36 3.63
CA VAL A 207 -8.78 6.47 4.67
C VAL A 207 -9.42 6.31 6.05
N PHE A 208 -8.87 5.41 6.87
CA PHE A 208 -9.28 5.33 8.27
C PHE A 208 -9.09 6.66 8.98
N ASN A 209 -10.01 6.99 9.89
CA ASN A 209 -9.83 8.10 10.81
C ASN A 209 -8.67 7.81 11.77
N THR A 210 -8.53 6.54 12.17
CA THR A 210 -7.40 6.06 12.95
C THR A 210 -6.11 5.99 12.13
N GLN A 211 -5.01 6.33 12.79
CA GLN A 211 -3.64 6.18 12.30
C GLN A 211 -2.82 5.42 13.34
N VAL A 212 -1.90 4.57 12.89
CA VAL A 212 -0.97 3.86 13.76
C VAL A 212 0.35 4.62 13.81
N ASN A 213 0.70 5.14 14.98
CA ASN A 213 1.92 5.92 15.17
C ASN A 213 3.16 5.02 15.17
N PHE A 214 4.30 5.59 14.79
CA PHE A 214 5.59 4.94 15.04
C PHE A 214 5.76 4.72 16.56
N ASN A 215 5.99 3.46 16.95
CA ASN A 215 6.16 3.10 18.35
C ASN A 215 7.22 2.00 18.51
N THR A 216 8.24 2.24 19.33
CA THR A 216 9.32 1.26 19.58
C THR A 216 8.81 0.00 20.28
N LYS A 217 7.76 0.11 21.11
CA LYS A 217 7.17 -1.03 21.82
C LYS A 217 6.53 -2.04 20.89
N ILE A 218 6.02 -1.62 19.72
CA ILE A 218 5.50 -2.55 18.70
C ILE A 218 6.65 -3.38 18.13
N ARG A 219 7.81 -2.76 17.85
CA ARG A 219 9.00 -3.47 17.35
C ARG A 219 9.56 -4.42 18.40
N GLU A 220 9.65 -3.96 19.65
CA GLU A 220 10.06 -4.81 20.78
C GLU A 220 9.12 -6.02 20.90
N ALA A 221 7.80 -5.80 20.90
CA ALA A 221 6.80 -6.87 21.00
C ALA A 221 7.01 -7.98 19.94
N THR A 222 7.27 -7.61 18.68
CA THR A 222 7.60 -8.58 17.63
C THR A 222 8.88 -9.38 17.94
N SER A 223 9.92 -8.75 18.49
CA SER A 223 11.14 -9.46 18.92
C SER A 223 10.92 -10.42 20.08
N TYR A 224 9.89 -10.21 20.89
CA TYR A 224 9.48 -11.14 21.95
C TYR A 224 8.42 -12.15 21.49
N GLY A 225 8.02 -12.11 20.21
CA GLY A 225 7.00 -13.02 19.65
C GLY A 225 5.62 -12.82 20.27
N GLN A 226 5.28 -11.59 20.66
CA GLN A 226 4.02 -11.26 21.31
C GLN A 226 3.30 -10.11 20.60
N PRO A 227 1.96 -10.13 20.49
CA PRO A 227 1.21 -8.98 20.04
C PRO A 227 1.28 -7.84 21.08
N ILE A 228 1.10 -6.59 20.63
CA ILE A 228 1.25 -5.39 21.47
C ILE A 228 0.28 -5.38 22.66
N VAL A 229 -0.90 -6.00 22.50
CA VAL A 229 -1.92 -6.13 23.55
C VAL A 229 -1.45 -6.98 24.73
N GLU A 230 -0.55 -7.93 24.49
CA GLU A 230 0.06 -8.75 25.54
C GLU A 230 1.35 -8.13 26.06
N TYR A 231 2.23 -7.70 25.14
CA TYR A 231 3.55 -7.17 25.49
C TYR A 231 3.49 -5.84 26.25
N ALA A 232 2.68 -4.90 25.77
CA ALA A 232 2.60 -3.55 26.35
C ALA A 232 1.18 -2.96 26.25
N PRO A 233 0.21 -3.48 27.04
CA PRO A 233 -1.19 -3.04 27.00
C PRO A 233 -1.40 -1.56 27.40
N ALA A 234 -0.47 -0.95 28.14
CA ALA A 234 -0.55 0.48 28.47
C ALA A 234 0.08 1.40 27.39
N SER A 235 0.67 0.84 26.34
CA SER A 235 1.43 1.60 25.35
C SER A 235 0.54 2.45 24.43
N PRO A 236 1.07 3.55 23.86
CA PRO A 236 0.39 4.26 22.78
C PRO A 236 0.09 3.38 21.56
N GLY A 237 1.00 2.47 21.19
CA GLY A 237 0.80 1.56 20.07
C GLY A 237 -0.39 0.62 20.25
N HIS A 238 -0.59 0.09 21.46
CA HIS A 238 -1.80 -0.68 21.78
C HIS A 238 -3.06 0.17 21.62
N ARG A 239 -3.06 1.41 22.14
CA ARG A 239 -4.21 2.32 22.00
C ARG A 239 -4.56 2.61 20.55
N ASP A 240 -3.57 2.78 19.68
CA ASP A 240 -3.78 3.00 18.25
C ASP A 240 -4.46 1.78 17.60
N PHE A 241 -3.98 0.56 17.86
CA PHE A 241 -4.62 -0.66 17.34
C PHE A 241 -6.01 -0.91 17.91
N MET A 242 -6.26 -0.57 19.18
CA MET A 242 -7.61 -0.64 19.76
C MET A 242 -8.58 0.34 19.10
N ARG A 243 -8.13 1.56 18.76
CA ARG A 243 -8.95 2.52 18.00
C ARG A 243 -9.27 2.01 16.61
N LEU A 244 -8.28 1.45 15.91
CA LEU A 244 -8.45 0.85 14.59
C LEU A 244 -9.46 -0.31 14.65
N THR A 245 -9.34 -1.16 15.67
CA THR A 245 -10.24 -2.29 15.90
C THR A 245 -11.68 -1.83 16.13
N ASN A 246 -11.88 -0.80 16.96
CA ASN A 246 -13.21 -0.25 17.24
C ASN A 246 -13.83 0.41 16.01
N GLU A 247 -13.04 1.15 15.24
CA GLU A 247 -13.47 1.75 13.98
C GLU A 247 -13.90 0.67 12.98
N LEU A 248 -13.09 -0.38 12.81
CA LEU A 248 -13.41 -1.51 11.93
C LEU A 248 -14.70 -2.25 12.35
N ILE A 249 -14.88 -2.52 13.65
CA ILE A 249 -16.08 -3.16 14.18
C ILE A 249 -17.31 -2.28 13.91
N ALA A 250 -17.23 -0.98 14.18
CA ALA A 250 -18.34 -0.05 14.00
C ALA A 250 -18.80 0.03 12.54
N GLU A 251 -17.88 0.02 11.57
CA GLU A 251 -18.21 0.00 10.14
C GLU A 251 -18.95 -1.28 9.72
N GLY A 252 -18.63 -2.42 10.33
CA GLY A 252 -19.23 -3.71 9.99
C GLY A 252 -20.64 -3.93 10.56
N GLU A 253 -21.04 -3.20 11.60
CA GLU A 253 -22.37 -3.32 12.22
C GLU A 253 -23.45 -2.53 11.44
N VAL A 254 -23.07 -1.67 10.49
CA VAL A 254 -23.99 -0.82 9.72
C VAL A 254 -24.56 -1.55 8.48
N ASP A 255 -23.95 -2.64 8.01
CA ASP A 255 -24.17 -3.18 6.65
C ASP A 255 -25.19 -4.34 6.52
N THR A 256 -25.82 -4.79 7.61
CA THR A 256 -26.84 -5.86 7.54
C THR A 256 -28.14 -5.47 6.84
N THR A 257 -28.37 -4.17 6.58
CA THR A 257 -29.61 -3.68 5.94
C THR A 257 -29.45 -3.46 4.43
N HIS A 258 -28.24 -3.16 3.96
CA HIS A 258 -27.99 -2.86 2.54
C HIS A 258 -27.88 -4.12 1.68
N HIS A 259 -27.42 -5.24 2.25
CA HIS A 259 -27.29 -6.52 1.53
C HIS A 259 -28.65 -7.08 1.07
N VAL A 260 -29.71 -6.88 1.86
CA VAL A 260 -31.09 -7.31 1.52
C VAL A 260 -31.67 -6.47 0.39
N LEU A 261 -31.39 -5.16 0.36
CA LEU A 261 -31.87 -4.24 -0.68
C LEU A 261 -31.13 -4.44 -2.01
N LEU A 262 -29.83 -4.77 -1.96
CA LEU A 262 -29.04 -5.09 -3.15
C LEU A 262 -29.41 -6.45 -3.76
N GLU A 263 -29.72 -7.47 -2.95
CA GLU A 263 -30.27 -8.73 -3.44
C GLU A 263 -31.64 -8.53 -4.12
N GLN A 264 -32.52 -7.73 -3.52
CA GLN A 264 -33.82 -7.41 -4.10
C GLN A 264 -33.71 -6.59 -5.39
N ALA A 265 -32.79 -5.62 -5.44
CA ALA A 265 -32.53 -4.82 -6.64
C ALA A 265 -31.90 -5.65 -7.78
N SER A 266 -31.01 -6.59 -7.46
CA SER A 266 -30.40 -7.49 -8.44
C SER A 266 -31.42 -8.49 -9.02
N GLN A 267 -32.35 -9.00 -8.18
CA GLN A 267 -33.47 -9.82 -8.65
C GLN A 267 -34.46 -9.04 -9.54
N LEU A 268 -34.69 -7.76 -9.25
CA LEU A 268 -35.54 -6.87 -10.07
C LEU A 268 -34.87 -6.51 -11.40
N ALA A 269 -33.56 -6.22 -11.40
CA ALA A 269 -32.78 -5.97 -12.61
C ALA A 269 -32.74 -7.19 -13.53
N HIS A 270 -32.55 -8.39 -12.97
CA HIS A 270 -32.54 -9.61 -13.78
C HIS A 270 -33.91 -9.93 -14.41
N ARG A 271 -35.01 -9.58 -13.74
CA ARG A 271 -36.37 -9.63 -14.33
C ARG A 271 -36.59 -8.56 -15.40
N ALA A 272 -36.03 -7.36 -15.22
CA ALA A 272 -36.11 -6.28 -16.21
C ALA A 272 -35.33 -6.62 -17.49
N ASP A 273 -34.15 -7.23 -17.38
CA ASP A 273 -33.35 -7.66 -18.53
C ASP A 273 -34.04 -8.78 -19.33
N GLN A 274 -34.75 -9.69 -18.66
CA GLN A 274 -35.57 -10.72 -19.32
C GLN A 274 -36.76 -10.11 -20.09
N LEU A 275 -37.33 -9.00 -19.60
CA LEU A 275 -38.40 -8.26 -20.27
C LEU A 275 -37.88 -7.38 -21.41
N LEU A 276 -36.68 -6.80 -21.27
CA LEU A 276 -36.03 -5.97 -22.29
C LEU A 276 -35.47 -6.79 -23.46
N ALA A 277 -34.98 -8.01 -23.20
CA ALA A 277 -34.57 -8.94 -24.25
C ALA A 277 -35.75 -9.35 -25.16
N THR A 278 -36.98 -9.35 -24.64
CA THR A 278 -38.19 -9.55 -25.45
C THR A 278 -38.62 -8.31 -26.24
N SER A 279 -38.14 -7.11 -25.92
CA SER A 279 -38.56 -5.85 -26.56
C SER A 279 -37.55 -5.25 -27.55
N GLN A 280 -36.32 -5.77 -27.64
CA GLN A 280 -35.24 -5.26 -28.51
C GLN A 280 -35.39 -5.51 -30.02
N VAL A 281 -36.62 -5.74 -30.52
CA VAL A 281 -36.94 -5.71 -31.97
C VAL A 281 -37.47 -4.33 -32.42
N LEU A 282 -37.70 -3.39 -31.51
CA LEU A 282 -38.32 -2.10 -31.84
C LEU A 282 -37.45 -0.91 -31.39
N ILE A 283 -36.80 -0.28 -32.39
CA ILE A 283 -36.44 1.15 -32.48
C ILE A 283 -35.03 1.58 -32.00
N GLY A 284 -34.07 1.66 -32.95
CA GLY A 284 -33.57 2.91 -33.57
C GLY A 284 -32.69 3.92 -32.80
N ASP A 285 -31.50 4.19 -33.37
CA ASP A 285 -30.43 5.15 -33.00
C ASP A 285 -30.84 6.61 -32.71
N VAL A 286 -30.18 7.28 -31.73
CA VAL A 286 -29.82 8.73 -31.79
C VAL A 286 -28.56 9.04 -30.95
N ARG A 287 -27.66 9.88 -31.51
CA ARG A 287 -26.43 10.46 -30.91
C ARG A 287 -26.71 11.79 -30.18
N LEU A 288 -25.88 12.14 -29.19
CA LEU A 288 -25.71 13.52 -28.71
C LEU A 288 -24.24 13.78 -28.34
N GLY A 289 -23.70 14.89 -28.83
CA GLY A 289 -22.33 15.35 -28.61
C GLY A 289 -22.20 16.52 -27.62
N ASP A 290 -20.93 16.73 -27.26
CA ASP A 290 -20.21 17.93 -26.81
C ASP A 290 -20.44 18.51 -25.38
N ILE A 291 -19.53 18.14 -24.47
CA ILE A 291 -18.92 19.00 -23.45
C ILE A 291 -17.42 18.65 -23.42
N VAL A 292 -16.53 19.63 -23.65
CA VAL A 292 -15.06 19.45 -23.64
C VAL A 292 -14.49 19.95 -22.31
N GLU A 293 -13.96 19.05 -21.49
CA GLU A 293 -13.14 19.34 -20.31
C GLU A 293 -11.65 19.08 -20.62
N ALA A 294 -10.77 19.94 -20.11
CA ALA A 294 -9.32 19.86 -20.32
C ALA A 294 -8.72 18.55 -19.80
N THR A 295 -7.74 17.99 -20.52
CA THR A 295 -7.26 16.62 -20.27
C THR A 295 -6.23 16.55 -19.13
N PRO A 296 -6.16 15.41 -18.40
CA PRO A 296 -5.17 15.18 -17.34
C PRO A 296 -3.70 15.38 -17.76
N GLU A 297 -3.39 15.20 -19.05
CA GLU A 297 -2.05 15.40 -19.62
C GLU A 297 -1.62 16.88 -19.59
N GLU A 298 -2.56 17.83 -19.71
CA GLU A 298 -2.29 19.26 -19.59
C GLU A 298 -2.02 19.70 -18.14
N ILE A 299 -2.51 18.92 -17.17
CA ILE A 299 -2.32 19.13 -15.74
C ILE A 299 -0.96 18.55 -15.29
N ASP A 300 -0.60 17.35 -15.75
CA ASP A 300 0.70 16.73 -15.46
C ASP A 300 1.87 17.54 -16.04
N ARG A 301 1.67 18.18 -17.21
CA ARG A 301 2.67 19.08 -17.83
C ARG A 301 2.93 20.36 -17.00
N LYS A 302 2.04 20.73 -16.06
CA LYS A 302 2.20 21.91 -15.19
C LYS A 302 2.97 21.62 -13.90
N ILE A 303 3.00 20.37 -13.43
CA ILE A 303 3.62 20.00 -12.14
C ILE A 303 5.11 19.65 -12.31
N SER A 304 5.50 19.05 -13.44
CA SER A 304 6.91 18.77 -13.76
C SER A 304 7.78 20.02 -13.97
N ARG A 305 7.17 21.21 -14.04
CA ARG A 305 7.85 22.50 -14.22
C ARG A 305 8.35 23.15 -12.95
N VAL A 306 8.12 22.58 -11.76
CA VAL A 306 8.30 23.35 -10.51
C VAL A 306 9.60 23.06 -9.76
N TYR A 307 10.09 21.81 -9.66
CA TYR A 307 11.36 21.49 -8.96
C TYR A 307 12.11 20.31 -9.58
N GLY A 308 13.46 20.32 -9.49
CA GLY A 308 14.37 19.36 -10.10
C GLY A 308 15.07 19.89 -11.36
N VAL A 309 15.85 19.03 -12.02
CA VAL A 309 16.44 19.34 -13.33
C VAL A 309 15.49 18.95 -14.45
N SER A 310 15.23 19.88 -15.36
CA SER A 310 14.47 19.67 -16.60
C SER A 310 15.13 20.40 -17.76
N HIS A 311 14.72 20.13 -18.99
CA HIS A 311 15.25 20.83 -20.16
C HIS A 311 14.12 21.14 -21.14
N ASP A 312 14.19 22.32 -21.76
CA ASP A 312 13.32 22.75 -22.85
C ASP A 312 14.10 23.55 -23.91
N GLU A 313 13.40 24.20 -24.85
CA GLU A 313 14.00 25.00 -25.93
C GLU A 313 14.88 26.17 -25.43
N GLN A 314 14.72 26.61 -24.18
CA GLN A 314 15.48 27.69 -23.55
C GLN A 314 16.76 27.20 -22.85
N GLY A 315 16.90 25.89 -22.66
CA GLY A 315 18.05 25.25 -22.04
C GLY A 315 17.68 24.29 -20.91
N VAL A 316 18.66 24.01 -20.05
CA VAL A 316 18.51 23.12 -18.89
C VAL A 316 18.17 23.95 -17.67
N HIS A 317 17.00 23.71 -17.10
CA HIS A 317 16.50 24.35 -15.89
C HIS A 317 16.89 23.53 -14.67
N PHE A 318 17.55 24.16 -13.71
CA PHE A 318 17.84 23.59 -12.41
C PHE A 318 17.00 24.35 -11.39
N CYS A 319 16.08 23.66 -10.71
CA CYS A 319 15.26 24.26 -9.66
C CYS A 319 15.33 23.45 -8.37
N VAL A 320 15.54 24.11 -7.23
CA VAL A 320 15.60 23.49 -5.91
C VAL A 320 14.82 24.31 -4.89
N HIS A 321 14.12 23.61 -4.01
CA HIS A 321 13.43 24.23 -2.89
C HIS A 321 14.35 24.22 -1.65
N ALA A 322 14.81 25.40 -1.23
CA ALA A 322 15.72 25.62 -0.12
C ALA A 322 15.19 26.76 0.81
N PRO A 323 14.11 26.52 1.57
CA PRO A 323 13.49 27.54 2.41
C PRO A 323 14.43 28.06 3.49
N GLY A 324 14.56 29.38 3.57
CA GLY A 324 15.45 30.07 4.51
C GLY A 324 16.93 30.10 4.11
N ALA A 325 17.29 29.57 2.94
CA ALA A 325 18.65 29.68 2.42
C ALA A 325 18.97 31.12 2.03
N GLN A 326 20.17 31.60 2.37
CA GLN A 326 20.63 32.93 1.96
C GLN A 326 21.26 32.90 0.56
N ARG A 327 21.93 31.79 0.23
CA ARG A 327 22.63 31.60 -1.03
C ARG A 327 22.50 30.15 -1.50
N VAL A 328 22.08 29.98 -2.74
CA VAL A 328 22.04 28.69 -3.42
C VAL A 328 22.88 28.76 -4.68
N GLN A 329 23.78 27.79 -4.85
CA GLN A 329 24.73 27.72 -5.95
C GLN A 329 24.70 26.33 -6.59
N LEU A 330 25.18 26.24 -7.82
CA LEU A 330 25.28 25.01 -8.59
C LEU A 330 26.76 24.73 -8.85
N ALA A 331 27.22 23.54 -8.49
CA ALA A 331 28.56 23.06 -8.81
C ALA A 331 28.42 21.80 -9.66
N ALA A 332 29.05 21.79 -10.82
CA ALA A 332 28.86 20.77 -11.83
C ALA A 332 30.09 20.60 -12.72
N ASP A 333 30.10 19.53 -13.52
CA ASP A 333 31.16 19.27 -14.50
C ASP A 333 31.40 20.46 -15.45
N PHE A 334 30.33 21.13 -15.90
CA PHE A 334 30.42 22.25 -16.85
C PHE A 334 30.98 23.55 -16.26
N ASN A 335 31.04 23.69 -14.93
CA ASN A 335 31.61 24.85 -14.26
C ASN A 335 32.82 24.50 -13.38
N ASN A 336 33.48 23.37 -13.68
CA ASN A 336 34.63 22.85 -12.95
C ASN A 336 34.38 22.70 -11.44
N TRP A 337 33.15 22.33 -11.06
CA TRP A 337 32.76 22.16 -9.66
C TRP A 337 32.99 23.42 -8.80
N SER A 338 32.88 24.60 -9.41
CA SER A 338 33.06 25.90 -8.75
C SER A 338 31.69 26.53 -8.42
N PRO A 339 31.21 26.49 -7.16
CA PRO A 339 29.89 27.00 -6.80
C PRO A 339 29.72 28.49 -7.11
N GLN A 340 30.79 29.27 -7.03
CA GLN A 340 30.78 30.70 -7.30
C GLN A 340 30.55 31.03 -8.79
N ALA A 341 30.74 30.06 -9.69
CA ALA A 341 30.54 30.26 -11.11
C ALA A 341 29.06 30.19 -11.53
N THR A 342 28.17 29.67 -10.68
CA THR A 342 26.75 29.54 -11.01
C THR A 342 25.88 29.69 -9.76
N GLU A 343 25.40 30.90 -9.51
CA GLU A 343 24.46 31.21 -8.42
C GLU A 343 23.02 31.10 -8.92
N LEU A 344 22.13 30.51 -8.10
CA LEU A 344 20.71 30.39 -8.42
C LEU A 344 19.94 31.61 -7.92
N GLU A 345 18.94 32.02 -8.69
CA GLU A 345 18.07 33.14 -8.35
C GLU A 345 16.88 32.67 -7.52
N SER A 346 16.56 33.39 -6.44
CA SER A 346 15.32 33.19 -5.67
C SER A 346 14.11 33.53 -6.55
N LYS A 347 13.19 32.59 -6.73
CA LYS A 347 12.00 32.74 -7.59
C LYS A 347 10.73 33.12 -6.80
N ASP A 348 10.67 32.82 -5.52
CA ASP A 348 9.54 33.14 -4.65
C ASP A 348 9.98 33.42 -3.20
N GLN A 349 9.00 33.79 -2.36
CA GLN A 349 9.19 33.97 -0.90
C GLN A 349 9.14 32.65 -0.13
N ASP A 350 8.77 31.55 -0.79
CA ASP A 350 8.62 30.22 -0.18
C ASP A 350 9.95 29.45 -0.17
N GLY A 351 10.99 29.95 -0.85
CA GLY A 351 12.35 29.43 -0.81
C GLY A 351 12.78 28.66 -2.04
N SER A 352 12.17 28.92 -3.19
CA SER A 352 12.54 28.29 -4.46
C SER A 352 13.68 29.03 -5.13
N PHE A 353 14.69 28.30 -5.57
CA PHE A 353 15.85 28.83 -6.28
C PHE A 353 15.97 28.16 -7.64
N ALA A 354 16.21 28.92 -8.69
CA ALA A 354 16.37 28.36 -10.03
C ALA A 354 17.40 29.09 -10.89
N VAL A 355 17.98 28.35 -11.83
CA VAL A 355 18.83 28.86 -12.92
C VAL A 355 18.55 28.08 -14.20
N THR A 356 18.64 28.75 -15.35
CA THR A 356 18.54 28.13 -16.67
C THR A 356 19.87 28.29 -17.39
N LEU A 357 20.43 27.19 -17.88
CA LEU A 357 21.73 27.15 -18.54
C LEU A 357 21.62 26.57 -19.95
N SER A 358 22.31 27.17 -20.91
CA SER A 358 22.48 26.57 -22.24
C SER A 358 23.64 25.58 -22.18
N LEU A 359 23.32 24.27 -22.11
CA LEU A 359 24.29 23.18 -22.10
C LEU A 359 24.22 22.44 -23.43
N GLY A 360 25.37 22.02 -23.97
CA GLY A 360 25.40 21.16 -25.15
C GLY A 360 24.96 19.73 -24.83
N PRO A 361 24.73 18.87 -25.85
CA PRO A 361 24.42 17.47 -25.63
C PRO A 361 25.53 16.78 -24.83
N GLY A 362 25.16 16.01 -23.81
CA GLY A 362 26.10 15.37 -22.93
C GLY A 362 25.54 14.99 -21.56
N ARG A 363 26.33 14.21 -20.83
CA ARG A 363 26.03 13.77 -19.46
C ARG A 363 26.83 14.62 -18.47
N TYR A 364 26.14 15.35 -17.61
CA TYR A 364 26.76 16.25 -16.63
C TYR A 364 26.39 15.83 -15.21
N ARG A 365 27.38 15.79 -14.32
CA ARG A 365 27.19 15.61 -12.89
C ARG A 365 27.14 16.96 -12.21
N TYR A 366 26.26 17.11 -11.22
CA TYR A 366 26.07 18.35 -10.47
C TYR A 366 25.61 18.12 -9.03
N ARG A 367 25.78 19.14 -8.20
CA ARG A 367 25.25 19.28 -6.84
C ARG A 367 24.88 20.73 -6.56
N TYR A 368 23.92 20.92 -5.66
CA TYR A 368 23.64 22.23 -5.08
C TYR A 368 24.60 22.52 -3.93
N VAL A 369 24.97 23.78 -3.76
CA VAL A 369 25.66 24.30 -2.58
C VAL A 369 24.75 25.33 -1.94
N ILE A 370 24.10 24.92 -0.84
CA ILE A 370 23.11 25.71 -0.11
C ILE A 370 23.77 26.22 1.17
N ASP A 371 24.00 27.54 1.27
CA ASP A 371 24.72 28.18 2.38
C ASP A 371 26.06 27.48 2.72
N GLY A 372 26.80 27.08 1.68
CA GLY A 372 28.09 26.39 1.80
C GLY A 372 27.99 24.87 2.02
N ARG A 373 26.79 24.29 2.12
CA ARG A 373 26.58 22.84 2.27
C ARG A 373 26.30 22.17 0.93
N TRP A 374 27.16 21.21 0.59
CA TRP A 374 27.04 20.40 -0.62
C TRP A 374 25.90 19.38 -0.51
N THR A 375 24.88 19.54 -1.35
CA THR A 375 23.64 18.76 -1.32
C THR A 375 23.39 18.18 -2.69
N LYS A 376 23.11 16.88 -2.78
CA LYS A 376 22.62 16.29 -4.04
C LYS A 376 21.26 16.90 -4.39
N ASP A 377 20.87 16.89 -5.65
CA ASP A 377 19.50 17.27 -6.01
C ASP A 377 18.50 16.31 -5.30
N PRO A 378 17.62 16.84 -4.43
CA PRO A 378 16.61 16.02 -3.75
C PRO A 378 15.55 15.47 -4.70
N HIS A 379 15.39 16.07 -5.87
CA HIS A 379 14.35 15.78 -6.85
C HIS A 379 14.87 15.04 -8.09
N ASN A 380 16.16 14.68 -8.10
CA ASN A 380 16.76 13.88 -9.15
C ASN A 380 17.25 12.53 -8.59
N ASP A 381 16.57 11.45 -9.01
CA ASP A 381 16.91 10.07 -8.65
C ASP A 381 18.06 9.51 -9.49
N TYR A 382 18.44 10.20 -10.57
CA TYR A 382 19.57 9.80 -11.39
C TYR A 382 20.87 10.34 -10.80
N VAL A 383 21.63 9.45 -10.16
CA VAL A 383 22.81 9.78 -9.36
C VAL A 383 24.00 8.84 -9.63
N GLU A 384 25.21 9.31 -9.34
CA GLU A 384 26.45 8.53 -9.42
C GLU A 384 27.35 8.82 -8.22
N CYS A 385 28.02 7.79 -7.71
CA CYS A 385 28.93 7.89 -6.57
C CYS A 385 30.23 8.60 -6.99
N ASN A 386 30.66 9.59 -6.19
CA ASN A 386 31.89 10.32 -6.42
C ASN A 386 33.08 9.67 -5.68
N PRO A 387 34.33 10.08 -5.97
CA PRO A 387 35.54 9.49 -5.34
C PRO A 387 35.60 9.60 -3.81
N TYR A 388 34.75 10.42 -3.20
CA TYR A 388 34.67 10.63 -1.75
C TYR A 388 33.53 9.83 -1.09
N GLY A 389 32.82 8.99 -1.85
CA GLY A 389 31.73 8.16 -1.35
C GLY A 389 30.38 8.87 -1.24
N GLU A 390 30.25 10.09 -1.79
CA GLU A 390 29.00 10.85 -1.80
C GLU A 390 28.33 10.80 -3.19
N LEU A 391 27.03 11.10 -3.26
CA LEU A 391 26.26 11.02 -4.51
C LEU A 391 26.21 12.37 -5.22
N ASN A 392 26.58 12.37 -6.50
CA ASN A 392 26.36 13.46 -7.44
C ASN A 392 25.07 13.20 -8.23
N SER A 393 24.27 14.24 -8.48
CA SER A 393 23.11 14.16 -9.38
C SER A 393 23.55 14.24 -10.84
N ILE A 394 22.82 13.61 -11.75
CA ILE A 394 23.16 13.54 -13.16
C ILE A 394 22.04 14.15 -13.99
N VAL A 395 22.42 14.99 -14.96
CA VAL A 395 21.53 15.41 -16.05
C VAL A 395 22.12 14.94 -17.37
N GLU A 396 21.28 14.35 -18.22
CA GLU A 396 21.60 14.04 -19.60
C GLU A 396 20.86 15.01 -20.52
N VAL A 397 21.62 15.70 -21.36
CA VAL A 397 21.13 16.61 -22.39
C VAL A 397 21.24 15.87 -23.72
N ALA A 398 20.11 15.69 -24.39
CA ALA A 398 20.00 14.94 -25.64
C ALA A 398 20.54 15.71 -26.85
#